data_AF-A0A7S2TK36-F1
#
_entry.id   AF-A0A7S2TK36-F1
#
_cell.length_a   1.000
_cell.length_b   1.000
_cell.length_c   1.000
_cell.angle_alpha   90.00
_cell.angle_beta   90.00
_cell.angle_gamma   90.00
#
_symmetry.space_group_name_H-M   'P 1'
#
loop_
_entity.id
_entity.type
_entity.pdbx_description
1 polymer ?
#
loop_
_entity_poly.entity_id
_entity_poly.type
_entity_poly.pdbx_seq_one_letter_code
_entity_poly.pdbx_strand_id
1 'polypeptide(L)'
;VQKHQYDAASFISTEFPRVKDSLVGYPSRYAYTVRHGLNRTCISGLAKFDLFERKLVAEIDFGPDEKTVGLVGEPQFVPRSTARDDDEDDGYILTTTMRPDGSTWLCIYDAKTFAKEPVACVRARQRFPFGLHGTWRNLADL
;
A
#
# COMPACT_ATOMS: atom_id res chain seq x y z
N VAL A 1 -8.55 -34.42 1.59
CA VAL A 1 -8.10 -33.10 2.06
C VAL A 1 -6.62 -32.99 1.77
N GLN A 2 -6.25 -32.35 0.66
CA GLN A 2 -4.86 -32.23 0.24
C GLN A 2 -4.23 -31.13 1.10
N LYS A 3 -3.33 -31.52 2.02
CA LYS A 3 -2.54 -30.56 2.80
C LYS A 3 -1.55 -29.92 1.83
N HIS A 4 -1.80 -28.69 1.42
CA HIS A 4 -0.79 -27.89 0.74
C HIS A 4 0.35 -27.65 1.73
N GLN A 5 1.47 -28.31 1.50
CA GLN A 5 2.71 -28.09 2.22
C GLN A 5 3.28 -26.78 1.66
N TYR A 6 3.04 -25.71 2.39
CA TYR A 6 3.46 -24.37 2.05
C TYR A 6 4.93 -24.19 2.46
N ASP A 7 5.82 -24.00 1.49
CA ASP A 7 7.24 -23.73 1.75
C ASP A 7 7.40 -22.35 2.40
N ALA A 8 7.88 -22.31 3.64
CA ALA A 8 7.95 -21.11 4.47
C ALA A 8 8.78 -19.97 3.84
N ALA A 9 9.58 -20.27 2.82
CA ALA A 9 10.42 -19.31 2.11
C ALA A 9 9.67 -18.40 1.12
N SER A 10 8.41 -18.67 0.76
CA SER A 10 7.68 -17.92 -0.28
C SER A 10 6.52 -17.05 0.22
N PHE A 11 6.46 -16.74 1.51
CA PHE A 11 5.37 -15.92 2.07
C PHE A 11 5.81 -14.50 2.37
N ILE A 12 5.09 -13.55 1.78
CA ILE A 12 5.15 -12.14 2.16
C ILE A 12 4.30 -11.91 3.41
N SER A 13 4.88 -11.26 4.42
CA SER A 13 4.15 -10.82 5.62
C SER A 13 3.51 -9.46 5.34
N THR A 14 2.19 -9.35 5.51
CA THR A 14 1.41 -8.15 5.17
C THR A 14 0.38 -7.82 6.25
N GLU A 15 -0.05 -6.56 6.29
CA GLU A 15 -1.09 -6.02 7.18
C GLU A 15 -1.68 -4.75 6.52
N PHE A 16 -2.58 -4.05 7.21
CA PHE A 16 -3.24 -2.82 6.77
C PHE A 16 -3.85 -2.95 5.36
N PRO A 17 -4.72 -3.96 5.13
CA PRO A 17 -5.25 -4.23 3.81
C PRO A 17 -6.27 -3.16 3.40
N ARG A 18 -6.15 -2.70 2.16
CA ARG A 18 -7.07 -1.77 1.53
C ARG A 18 -7.49 -2.25 0.16
N VAL A 19 -8.75 -1.99 -0.15
CA VAL A 19 -9.37 -2.19 -1.47
C VAL A 19 -9.94 -0.85 -1.94
N LYS A 20 -10.48 -0.80 -3.16
CA LYS A 20 -11.29 0.36 -3.59
C LYS A 20 -12.47 0.52 -2.63
N ASP A 21 -12.58 1.68 -1.98
CA ASP A 21 -13.56 1.92 -0.90
C ASP A 21 -15.01 1.65 -1.35
N SER A 22 -15.35 1.88 -2.62
CA SER A 22 -16.69 1.59 -3.18
C SER A 22 -17.02 0.10 -3.30
N LEU A 23 -16.03 -0.78 -3.13
CA LEU A 23 -16.17 -2.23 -3.17
C LEU A 23 -16.06 -2.88 -1.78
N VAL A 24 -15.97 -2.10 -0.71
CA VAL A 24 -16.00 -2.64 0.65
C VAL A 24 -17.33 -3.40 0.86
N GLY A 25 -17.22 -4.68 1.26
CA GLY A 25 -18.36 -5.58 1.39
C GLY A 25 -18.75 -6.34 0.11
N TYR A 26 -18.10 -6.05 -1.02
CA TYR A 26 -18.28 -6.72 -2.31
C TYR A 26 -17.00 -7.44 -2.74
N PRO A 27 -17.08 -8.37 -3.71
CA PRO A 27 -15.87 -8.93 -4.33
C PRO A 27 -15.02 -7.81 -4.94
N SER A 28 -13.76 -7.73 -4.49
CA SER A 28 -12.74 -6.85 -5.03
C SER A 28 -11.61 -7.70 -5.59
N ARG A 29 -11.15 -7.38 -6.79
CA ARG A 29 -10.04 -8.06 -7.45
C ARG A 29 -8.70 -7.61 -6.90
N TYR A 30 -8.53 -6.33 -6.57
CA TYR A 30 -7.23 -5.78 -6.17
C TYR A 30 -7.20 -5.35 -4.71
N ALA A 31 -6.18 -5.80 -3.99
CA ALA A 31 -5.88 -5.35 -2.64
C ALA A 31 -4.47 -4.77 -2.55
N TYR A 32 -4.32 -3.77 -1.71
CA TYR A 32 -3.07 -3.09 -1.42
C TYR A 32 -2.80 -3.19 0.07
N THR A 33 -1.60 -3.57 0.44
CA THR A 33 -1.22 -3.77 1.83
C THR A 33 0.11 -3.09 2.09
N VAL A 34 0.46 -2.94 3.36
CA VAL A 34 1.88 -2.85 3.68
C VAL A 34 2.54 -4.22 3.59
N ARG A 35 3.85 -4.26 3.41
CA ARG A 35 4.68 -5.46 3.59
C ARG A 35 5.69 -5.26 4.71
N HIS A 36 5.98 -6.34 5.43
CA HIS A 36 7.02 -6.31 6.44
C HIS A 36 8.36 -6.76 5.87
N GLY A 37 9.45 -6.21 6.43
CA GLY A 37 10.81 -6.63 6.15
C GLY A 37 11.14 -8.00 6.74
N LEU A 38 12.38 -8.45 6.56
CA LEU A 38 12.82 -9.79 6.96
C LEU A 38 12.63 -10.10 8.45
N ASN A 39 12.69 -9.09 9.32
CA ASN A 39 12.47 -9.24 10.76
C ASN A 39 10.99 -9.24 11.18
N ARG A 40 10.06 -9.06 10.22
CA ARG A 40 8.59 -9.03 10.38
C ARG A 40 8.03 -7.98 11.34
N THR A 41 8.88 -7.13 11.94
CA THR A 41 8.48 -6.05 12.84
C THR A 41 8.54 -4.68 12.17
N CYS A 42 9.37 -4.55 11.13
CA CYS A 42 9.47 -3.32 10.33
C CYS A 42 8.51 -3.39 9.15
N ILE A 43 7.69 -2.35 8.99
CA ILE A 43 6.96 -2.11 7.74
C ILE A 43 7.94 -1.53 6.73
N SER A 44 8.31 -2.32 5.73
CA SER A 44 9.38 -2.00 4.76
C SER A 44 8.88 -1.68 3.36
N GLY A 45 7.56 -1.63 3.16
CA GLY A 45 7.00 -1.16 1.90
C GLY A 45 5.56 -1.51 1.66
N LEU A 46 5.23 -1.69 0.38
CA LEU A 46 3.87 -1.93 -0.09
C LEU A 46 3.79 -3.19 -0.96
N ALA A 47 2.61 -3.81 -1.00
CA ALA A 47 2.32 -4.93 -1.88
C ALA A 47 0.94 -4.76 -2.53
N LYS A 48 0.83 -5.24 -3.78
CA LYS A 48 -0.41 -5.32 -4.55
C LYS A 48 -0.75 -6.77 -4.84
N PHE A 49 -2.00 -7.16 -4.62
CA PHE A 49 -2.50 -8.51 -4.86
C PHE A 49 -3.64 -8.50 -5.88
N ASP A 50 -3.72 -9.57 -6.68
CA ASP A 50 -4.92 -9.96 -7.42
C ASP A 50 -5.58 -11.09 -6.63
N LEU A 51 -6.68 -10.77 -5.95
CA LEU A 51 -7.43 -11.66 -5.07
C LEU A 51 -8.21 -12.73 -5.83
N PHE A 52 -8.56 -12.47 -7.09
CA PHE A 52 -9.28 -13.44 -7.92
C PHE A 52 -8.32 -14.53 -8.39
N GLU A 53 -7.14 -14.11 -8.85
CA GLU A 53 -6.04 -15.01 -9.26
C GLU A 53 -5.22 -15.54 -8.06
N ARG A 54 -5.49 -15.05 -6.85
CA ARG A 54 -4.80 -15.40 -5.60
C ARG A 54 -3.29 -15.26 -5.68
N LYS A 55 -2.81 -14.16 -6.27
CA LYS A 55 -1.38 -13.91 -6.49
C LYS A 55 -0.94 -12.53 -6.06
N LEU A 56 0.31 -12.44 -5.63
CA LEU A 56 1.03 -11.19 -5.54
C LEU A 56 1.30 -10.66 -6.95
N VAL A 57 0.93 -9.42 -7.21
CA VAL A 57 1.11 -8.74 -8.51
C VAL A 57 2.42 -7.98 -8.53
N ALA A 58 2.69 -7.20 -7.48
CA ALA A 58 3.87 -6.36 -7.39
C ALA A 58 4.17 -6.00 -5.93
N GLU A 59 5.44 -5.66 -5.69
CA GLU A 59 5.94 -5.14 -4.41
C GLU A 59 6.75 -3.88 -4.65
N ILE A 60 6.64 -2.94 -3.71
CA ILE A 60 7.54 -1.81 -3.61
C ILE A 60 8.32 -2.00 -2.32
N ASP A 61 9.61 -2.26 -2.46
CA ASP A 61 10.53 -2.39 -1.35
C ASP A 61 11.24 -1.05 -1.11
N PHE A 62 11.05 -0.48 0.07
CA PHE A 62 11.70 0.76 0.47
C PHE A 62 13.12 0.47 1.03
N GLY A 63 13.44 -0.81 1.27
CA GLY A 63 14.72 -1.31 1.75
C GLY A 63 14.60 -2.29 2.95
N PRO A 64 15.73 -2.70 3.54
CA PRO A 64 15.77 -3.90 4.39
C PRO A 64 15.29 -3.69 5.82
N ASP A 65 15.39 -2.47 6.39
CA ASP A 65 15.08 -2.22 7.79
C ASP A 65 14.67 -0.77 8.09
N GLU A 66 14.02 -0.56 9.23
CA GLU A 66 13.51 0.76 9.64
C GLU A 66 14.59 1.84 9.76
N LYS A 67 15.84 1.45 10.06
CA LYS A 67 16.95 2.40 10.19
C LYS A 67 17.39 2.95 8.84
N THR A 68 17.23 2.17 7.78
CA THR A 68 17.60 2.52 6.40
C THR A 68 16.42 3.12 5.64
N VAL A 69 15.19 2.63 5.88
CA VAL A 69 14.00 3.00 5.11
C VAL A 69 13.09 3.97 5.85
N GLY A 70 13.16 3.99 7.17
CA GLY A 70 12.22 4.67 8.03
C GLY A 70 10.92 3.86 8.24
N LEU A 71 9.80 4.54 8.43
CA LEU A 71 8.47 3.93 8.62
C LEU A 71 7.57 4.19 7.41
N VAL A 72 6.83 3.16 6.96
CA VAL A 72 5.84 3.23 5.88
C VAL A 72 4.44 3.03 6.47
N GLY A 73 3.53 3.98 6.20
CA GLY A 73 2.16 3.98 6.71
C GLY A 73 1.20 3.15 5.86
N GLU A 74 0.00 2.93 6.40
CA GLU A 74 -1.11 2.28 5.71
C GLU A 74 -1.34 2.90 4.31
N PRO A 75 -1.34 2.11 3.23
CA PRO A 75 -1.66 2.62 1.90
C PRO A 75 -3.12 3.08 1.85
N GLN A 76 -3.47 4.03 0.99
CA GLN A 76 -4.85 4.43 0.72
C GLN A 76 -5.08 4.38 -0.78
N PHE A 77 -6.12 3.66 -1.21
CA PHE A 77 -6.55 3.72 -2.60
C PHE A 77 -7.39 4.96 -2.84
N VAL A 78 -7.04 5.72 -3.88
CA VAL A 78 -7.78 6.90 -4.34
C VAL A 78 -8.10 6.71 -5.82
N PRO A 79 -9.38 6.59 -6.22
CA PRO A 79 -9.72 6.45 -7.63
C PRO A 79 -9.32 7.71 -8.41
N ARG A 80 -8.93 7.52 -9.67
CA ARG A 80 -8.78 8.65 -10.59
C ARG A 80 -10.14 9.31 -10.78
N SER A 81 -10.19 10.63 -10.94
CA SER A 81 -11.45 11.35 -11.19
C SER A 81 -12.18 10.91 -12.47
N THR A 82 -11.43 10.34 -13.42
CA THR A 82 -11.95 9.79 -14.68
C THR A 82 -12.07 8.27 -14.67
N ALA A 83 -11.86 7.62 -13.52
CA ALA A 83 -11.92 6.17 -13.41
C ALA A 83 -13.33 5.67 -13.75
N ARG A 84 -13.38 4.57 -14.50
CA ARG A 84 -14.62 3.85 -14.74
C ARG A 84 -14.86 2.85 -13.61
N ASP A 85 -16.11 2.47 -13.40
CA ASP A 85 -16.46 1.52 -12.34
C ASP A 85 -15.88 0.13 -12.58
N ASP A 86 -15.73 -0.28 -13.84
CA ASP A 86 -15.18 -1.57 -14.27
C ASP A 86 -13.63 -1.62 -14.27
N ASP A 87 -12.98 -0.48 -14.08
CA ASP A 87 -11.52 -0.36 -14.00
C ASP A 87 -11.07 -0.20 -12.53
N GLU A 88 -11.12 -1.30 -11.78
CA GLU A 88 -11.03 -1.31 -10.31
C GLU A 88 -9.76 -0.66 -9.75
N ASP A 89 -8.61 -0.80 -10.42
CA ASP A 89 -7.33 -0.23 -9.98
C ASP A 89 -6.91 1.05 -10.74
N ASP A 90 -7.81 1.68 -11.50
CA ASP A 90 -7.53 2.99 -12.10
C ASP A 90 -7.54 4.10 -11.03
N GLY A 91 -6.37 4.35 -10.47
CA GLY A 91 -6.21 5.33 -9.42
C GLY A 91 -4.79 5.35 -8.87
N TYR A 92 -4.70 5.76 -7.62
CA TYR A 92 -3.44 6.01 -6.93
C TYR A 92 -3.41 5.31 -5.59
N ILE A 93 -2.21 4.93 -5.17
CA ILE A 93 -1.92 4.53 -3.80
C ILE A 93 -1.14 5.64 -3.11
N LEU A 94 -1.73 6.18 -2.05
CA LEU A 94 -1.11 7.15 -1.18
C LEU A 94 -0.54 6.43 0.03
N THR A 95 0.68 6.74 0.44
CA THR A 95 1.25 6.28 1.72
C THR A 95 2.09 7.38 2.35
N THR A 96 2.00 7.53 3.67
CA THR A 96 2.92 8.39 4.40
C THR A 96 4.19 7.63 4.73
N THR A 97 5.35 8.26 4.52
CA THR A 97 6.65 7.69 4.92
C THR A 97 7.37 8.65 5.85
N MET A 98 7.94 8.14 6.93
CA MET A 98 8.86 8.89 7.79
C MET A 98 10.26 8.37 7.53
N ARG A 99 11.15 9.18 6.96
CA ARG A 99 12.52 8.79 6.64
C ARG A 99 13.42 8.73 7.90
N PRO A 100 14.60 8.09 7.83
CA PRO A 100 15.52 8.01 8.98
C PRO A 100 15.97 9.36 9.55
N ASP A 101 15.97 10.42 8.75
CA ASP A 101 16.27 11.79 9.19
C ASP A 101 15.12 12.47 9.96
N GLY A 102 14.01 11.74 10.17
CA GLY A 102 12.80 12.21 10.85
C GLY A 102 11.85 13.02 9.98
N SER A 103 12.15 13.21 8.69
CA SER A 103 11.26 13.91 7.77
C SER A 103 10.07 13.05 7.35
N THR A 104 8.87 13.62 7.32
CA THR A 104 7.65 12.95 6.87
C THR A 104 7.30 13.35 5.44
N TRP A 105 6.85 12.39 4.65
CA TRP A 105 6.49 12.54 3.24
C TRP A 105 5.17 11.85 2.98
N LEU A 106 4.41 12.35 2.01
CA LEU A 106 3.30 11.64 1.38
C LEU A 106 3.75 11.22 -0.01
N CYS A 107 3.85 9.92 -0.27
CA CYS A 107 4.21 9.39 -1.57
C CYS A 107 2.98 8.82 -2.26
N ILE A 108 2.93 9.03 -3.57
CA ILE A 108 1.82 8.74 -4.45
C ILE A 108 2.34 7.80 -5.53
N TYR A 109 1.71 6.64 -5.66
CA TYR A 109 2.02 5.62 -6.66
C TYR A 109 0.83 5.46 -7.58
N ASP A 110 1.07 5.18 -8.85
CA ASP A 110 0.01 4.73 -9.75
C ASP A 110 -0.41 3.31 -9.33
N ALA A 111 -1.69 3.11 -9.01
CA ALA A 111 -2.18 1.87 -8.42
C ALA A 111 -2.12 0.70 -9.42
N LYS A 112 -2.33 0.98 -10.70
CA LYS A 112 -2.35 -0.01 -11.78
C LYS A 112 -0.96 -0.55 -12.09
N THR A 113 -0.03 0.34 -12.41
CA THR A 113 1.36 -0.01 -12.75
C THR A 113 2.16 -0.43 -11.53
N PHE A 114 1.87 0.18 -10.37
CA PHE A 114 2.53 -0.09 -9.09
C PHE A 114 4.07 -0.08 -9.18
N ALA A 115 4.60 0.87 -9.96
CA ALA A 115 6.03 1.02 -10.20
C ALA A 115 6.80 1.38 -8.91
N LYS A 116 8.10 1.07 -8.88
CA LYS A 116 8.97 1.34 -7.72
C LYS A 116 9.11 2.83 -7.45
N GLU A 117 9.20 3.62 -8.51
CA GLU A 117 9.27 5.07 -8.43
C GLU A 117 7.86 5.66 -8.25
N PRO A 118 7.64 6.48 -7.21
CA PRO A 118 6.37 7.16 -7.04
C PRO A 118 6.15 8.20 -8.15
N VAL A 119 4.90 8.40 -8.56
CA VAL A 119 4.53 9.46 -9.50
C VAL A 119 4.69 10.85 -8.88
N ALA A 120 4.63 10.95 -7.55
CA ALA A 120 4.95 12.14 -6.78
C ALA A 120 5.28 11.79 -5.33
N CYS A 121 6.14 12.58 -4.68
CA CYS A 121 6.27 12.60 -3.22
C CYS A 121 6.29 14.04 -2.72
N VAL A 122 5.48 14.33 -1.71
CA VAL A 122 5.33 15.65 -1.10
C VAL A 122 5.89 15.62 0.31
N ARG A 123 6.85 16.50 0.60
CA ARG A 123 7.41 16.64 1.96
C ARG A 123 6.44 17.39 2.87
N ALA A 124 6.14 16.84 4.04
CA ALA A 124 5.41 17.56 5.07
C ALA A 124 6.27 18.69 5.67
N ARG A 125 5.65 19.82 5.98
CA ARG A 125 6.34 20.98 6.60
C ARG A 125 6.81 20.71 8.03
N GLN A 126 6.13 19.80 8.72
CA GLN A 126 6.44 19.37 10.08
C GLN A 126 6.35 17.85 10.16
N ARG A 127 7.03 17.28 11.16
CA ARG A 127 6.90 15.86 11.49
C ARG A 127 5.52 15.61 12.09
N PHE A 128 4.82 14.61 11.57
CA PHE A 128 3.64 14.05 12.23
C PHE A 128 4.00 12.72 12.89
N PRO A 129 3.38 12.35 14.02
CA PRO A 129 3.54 11.03 14.60
C PRO A 129 3.17 9.95 13.57
N PHE A 130 3.83 8.80 13.65
CA PHE A 130 3.43 7.65 12.85
C PHE A 130 2.02 7.23 13.27
N GLY A 131 1.07 7.37 12.35
CA GLY A 131 -0.34 7.09 12.59
C GLY A 131 -0.69 5.62 12.43
N LEU A 132 -1.97 5.31 12.66
CA LEU A 132 -2.56 4.02 12.32
C LEU A 132 -3.33 4.17 11.00
N HIS A 133 -4.65 4.27 11.09
CA HIS A 133 -5.52 4.28 9.93
C HIS A 133 -5.74 5.69 9.38
N GLY A 134 -6.06 5.73 8.09
CA GLY A 134 -6.51 6.93 7.38
C GLY A 134 -7.67 6.64 6.44
N THR A 135 -8.28 7.70 5.93
CA THR A 135 -9.28 7.61 4.86
C THR A 135 -9.12 8.78 3.89
N TRP A 136 -9.50 8.55 2.63
CA TRP A 136 -9.64 9.60 1.64
C TRP A 136 -11.13 9.94 1.48
N ARG A 137 -11.43 11.23 1.32
CA ARG A 137 -12.77 11.70 0.98
C ARG A 137 -12.64 12.66 -0.18
N ASN A 138 -13.45 12.47 -1.22
CA ASN A 138 -13.53 13.46 -2.27
C ASN A 138 -14.24 14.70 -1.72
N LEU A 139 -13.91 15.85 -2.29
CA LEU A 139 -14.57 17.10 -1.93
C LEU A 139 -16.09 17.07 -2.17
N ALA A 140 -16.55 16.30 -3.16
CA ALA A 140 -17.97 16.11 -3.44
C ALA A 140 -18.73 15.30 -2.38
N ASP A 141 -18.00 14.57 -1.51
CA ASP A 141 -18.56 13.72 -0.46
C ASP A 141 -18.54 14.40 0.93
N LEU A 142 -18.24 15.70 0.97
CA LEU A 142 -18.25 16.56 2.16
C LEU A 142 -19.50 17.44 2.17
#